data_AF-Q94G89-F1
#
_entry.id   AF-Q94G89-F1
#
_cell.length_a   1.000
_cell.length_b   1.000
_cell.length_c   1.000
_cell.angle_alpha   90.00
_cell.angle_beta   90.00
_cell.angle_gamma   90.00
#
_symmetry.space_group_name_H-M   'P 1'
#
loop_
_entity.id
_entity.type
_entity.pdbx_description
1 polymer ?
#
loop_
_entity_poly.entity_id
_entity_poly.type
_entity_poly.pdbx_seq_one_letter_code
_entity_poly.pdbx_strand_id
1 'polypeptide(L)'
;DRFLARFAAFFYYFMTVAMYMVSPRMAYHFSECVERHAYSTYDKFIKLHEDELKKLPAPEAALNYYLNEDLYLFDEFQTARVPCSRRPKIDNLYDVFVNIRDDEAEHCKTMKACQTHGNLRSPHSMQKCLETDTECVIPEDDCEGIVDCVKKSLVSKE
;
A
#
# COMPACT_ATOMS: atom_id res chain seq x y z
N ASP A 1 20.42 15.81 8.07
CA ASP A 1 19.17 15.02 7.95
C ASP A 1 17.93 15.82 7.56
N ARG A 2 17.36 16.68 8.44
CA ARG A 2 16.06 17.34 8.20
C ARG A 2 15.94 18.18 6.92
N PHE A 3 16.99 18.90 6.53
CA PHE A 3 16.99 19.70 5.30
C PHE A 3 16.91 18.80 4.06
N LEU A 4 17.79 17.80 3.96
CA LEU A 4 17.82 16.86 2.85
C LEU A 4 16.50 16.11 2.71
N ALA A 5 15.93 15.63 3.82
CA ALA A 5 14.66 14.92 3.83
C ALA A 5 13.50 15.78 3.26
N ARG A 6 13.45 17.08 3.59
CA ARG A 6 12.43 18.00 3.07
C ARG A 6 12.54 18.19 1.56
N PHE A 7 13.75 18.41 1.05
CA PHE A 7 13.97 18.56 -0.39
C PHE A 7 13.69 17.25 -1.13
N ALA A 8 14.15 16.11 -0.60
CA ALA A 8 13.85 14.79 -1.17
C ALA A 8 12.34 14.53 -1.24
N ALA A 9 11.59 14.81 -0.17
CA ALA A 9 10.15 14.66 -0.15
C ALA A 9 9.44 15.58 -1.18
N PHE A 10 9.88 16.84 -1.29
CA PHE A 10 9.35 17.78 -2.28
C PHE A 10 9.51 17.24 -3.70
N PHE A 11 10.73 16.82 -4.08
CA PHE A 11 10.98 16.29 -5.42
C PHE A 11 10.26 14.96 -5.66
N TYR A 12 10.25 14.07 -4.67
CA TYR A 12 9.57 12.79 -4.75
C TYR A 12 8.07 12.95 -5.02
N TYR A 13 7.40 13.87 -4.31
CA TYR A 13 5.99 14.15 -4.51
C TYR A 13 5.66 14.59 -5.94
N PHE A 14 6.38 15.58 -6.48
CA PHE A 14 6.10 16.04 -7.84
C PHE A 14 6.45 15.00 -8.90
N MET A 15 7.50 14.21 -8.68
CA MET A 15 7.86 13.10 -9.55
C MET A 15 6.74 12.04 -9.60
N THR A 16 6.21 11.60 -8.45
CA THR A 16 5.15 10.59 -8.41
C THR A 16 3.85 11.09 -9.02
N VAL A 17 3.46 12.35 -8.76
CA VAL A 17 2.29 12.98 -9.40
C VAL A 17 2.45 13.05 -10.91
N ALA A 18 3.63 13.46 -11.40
CA ALA A 18 3.91 13.49 -12.84
C ALA A 18 3.87 12.08 -13.47
N MET A 19 4.47 11.08 -12.82
CA MET A 19 4.39 9.69 -13.27
C MET A 19 2.95 9.18 -13.32
N TYR A 20 2.14 9.51 -12.31
CA TYR A 20 0.74 9.10 -12.25
C TYR A 20 -0.09 9.74 -13.37
N MET A 21 0.11 11.03 -13.65
CA MET A 21 -0.57 11.72 -14.77
C MET A 21 -0.21 11.13 -16.14
N VAL A 22 1.03 10.67 -16.29
CA VAL A 22 1.49 10.03 -17.54
C VAL A 22 0.94 8.61 -17.66
N SER A 23 1.08 7.80 -16.61
CA SER A 23 0.59 6.43 -16.55
C SER A 23 0.44 5.96 -15.09
N PRO A 24 -0.81 5.76 -14.61
CA PRO A 24 -1.07 5.23 -13.27
C PRO A 24 -0.41 3.88 -13.05
N ARG A 25 -0.44 2.99 -14.06
CA ARG A 25 0.21 1.68 -14.00
C ARG A 25 1.72 1.77 -13.75
N MET A 26 2.42 2.71 -14.40
CA MET A 26 3.84 2.92 -14.14
C MET A 26 4.10 3.44 -12.72
N ALA A 27 3.26 4.37 -12.24
CA ALA A 27 3.38 4.91 -10.89
C ALA A 27 3.18 3.82 -9.83
N TYR A 28 2.17 2.95 -9.97
CA TYR A 28 1.96 1.83 -9.05
C TYR A 28 3.07 0.78 -9.10
N HIS A 29 3.62 0.48 -10.28
CA HIS A 29 4.79 -0.40 -10.39
C HIS A 29 6.05 0.21 -9.74
N PHE A 30 6.24 1.52 -9.87
CA PHE A 30 7.32 2.21 -9.17
C PHE A 30 7.15 2.09 -7.65
N SER A 31 5.96 2.36 -7.12
CA SER A 31 5.67 2.16 -5.70
C SER A 31 5.88 0.70 -5.26
N GLU A 32 5.44 -0.28 -6.06
CA GLU A 32 5.68 -1.71 -5.78
C GLU A 32 7.18 -2.02 -5.59
N CYS A 33 8.04 -1.40 -6.41
CA CYS A 33 9.49 -1.53 -6.28
C CYS A 33 10.05 -0.90 -5.00
N VAL A 34 9.52 0.25 -4.59
CA VAL A 34 9.88 0.90 -3.33
C VAL A 34 9.51 0.00 -2.14
N GLU A 35 8.28 -0.52 -2.10
CA GLU A 35 7.84 -1.38 -1.00
C GLU A 35 8.63 -2.69 -0.94
N ARG A 36 8.94 -3.29 -2.09
CA ARG A 36 9.79 -4.48 -2.14
C ARG A 36 11.19 -4.23 -1.59
N HIS A 37 11.75 -3.05 -1.84
CA HIS A 37 13.03 -2.65 -1.28
C HIS A 37 12.94 -2.40 0.24
N ALA A 38 11.86 -1.77 0.70
CA ALA A 38 11.58 -1.57 2.12
C ALA A 38 11.48 -2.91 2.86
N TYR A 39 10.69 -3.86 2.33
CA TYR A 39 10.59 -5.23 2.84
C TYR A 39 11.97 -5.88 3.02
N SER A 40 12.79 -5.86 1.96
CA SER A 40 14.13 -6.49 2.00
C SER A 40 15.03 -5.82 3.04
N THR A 41 14.90 -4.52 3.24
CA THR A 41 15.67 -3.76 4.21
C THR A 41 15.29 -4.14 5.63
N TYR A 42 14.00 -4.16 5.95
CA TYR A 42 13.53 -4.60 7.27
C TYR A 42 13.84 -6.06 7.54
N ASP A 43 13.67 -6.95 6.57
CA ASP A 43 14.01 -8.37 6.72
C ASP A 43 15.50 -8.58 7.08
N LYS A 44 16.40 -7.85 6.41
CA LYS A 44 17.84 -7.87 6.75
C LYS A 44 18.11 -7.30 8.14
N PHE A 45 17.45 -6.19 8.50
CA PHE A 45 17.65 -5.52 9.78
C PHE A 45 17.22 -6.41 10.96
N ILE A 46 16.05 -7.03 10.85
CA ILE A 46 15.48 -7.94 11.86
C ILE A 46 16.42 -9.13 12.09
N LYS A 47 16.94 -9.73 11.01
CA LYS A 47 17.88 -10.87 11.09
C LYS A 47 19.22 -10.48 11.72
N LEU A 48 19.68 -9.25 11.52
CA LEU A 48 20.97 -8.79 12.04
C LEU A 48 20.89 -8.40 13.53
N HIS A 49 19.76 -7.87 13.98
CA HIS A 49 19.61 -7.27 15.32
C HIS A 49 18.58 -8.00 16.21
N GLU A 50 18.25 -9.25 15.91
CA GLU A 50 17.20 -10.01 16.58
C GLU A 50 17.32 -9.99 18.12
N ASP A 51 18.50 -10.31 18.65
CA ASP A 51 18.75 -10.40 20.09
C ASP A 51 18.67 -9.05 20.81
N GLU A 52 19.00 -7.96 20.12
CA GLU A 52 18.94 -6.59 20.67
C GLU A 52 17.49 -6.09 20.70
N LEU A 53 16.77 -6.30 19.59
CA LEU A 53 15.39 -5.84 19.43
C LEU A 53 14.43 -6.53 20.41
N LYS A 54 14.64 -7.82 20.70
CA LYS A 54 13.80 -8.55 21.68
C LYS A 54 13.95 -8.05 23.12
N LYS A 55 15.06 -7.40 23.46
CA LYS A 55 15.31 -6.85 24.81
C LYS A 55 14.68 -5.47 25.00
N LEU A 56 14.33 -4.79 23.91
CA LEU A 56 13.78 -3.45 23.95
C LEU A 56 12.25 -3.49 23.99
N PRO A 57 11.62 -2.63 24.82
CA PRO A 57 10.18 -2.55 24.87
C PRO A 57 9.62 -1.97 23.56
N ALA A 58 8.39 -2.34 23.22
CA ALA A 58 7.71 -1.74 22.10
C ALA A 58 7.40 -0.25 22.37
N PRO A 59 7.60 0.64 21.38
CA PRO A 59 7.28 2.05 21.52
C PRO A 59 5.76 2.26 21.55
N GLU A 60 5.31 3.23 22.34
CA GLU A 60 3.90 3.55 22.55
C GLU A 60 3.16 3.84 21.23
N ALA A 61 3.80 4.53 20.29
CA ALA A 61 3.22 4.81 18.98
C ALA A 61 2.87 3.55 18.19
N ALA A 62 3.69 2.49 18.27
CA ALA A 62 3.41 1.23 17.59
C ALA A 62 2.28 0.46 18.27
N LEU A 63 2.25 0.46 19.61
CA LEU A 63 1.15 -0.14 20.37
C LEU A 63 -0.18 0.54 20.02
N ASN A 64 -0.21 1.88 20.00
CA ASN A 64 -1.38 2.64 19.61
C ASN A 64 -1.77 2.39 18.14
N TYR A 65 -0.82 2.22 17.22
CA TYR A 65 -1.17 1.97 15.83
C TYR A 65 -1.75 0.56 15.61
N TYR A 66 -1.14 -0.45 16.19
CA TYR A 66 -1.44 -1.85 15.88
C TYR A 66 -2.46 -2.51 16.82
N LEU A 67 -2.63 -2.00 18.04
CA LEU A 67 -3.52 -2.59 19.06
C LEU A 67 -4.78 -1.74 19.34
N ASN A 68 -4.88 -0.53 18.80
CA ASN A 68 -6.10 0.26 18.95
C ASN A 68 -7.26 -0.32 18.12
N GLU A 69 -8.48 0.02 18.54
CA GLU A 69 -9.72 -0.52 17.95
C GLU A 69 -9.97 -0.03 16.51
N ASP A 70 -9.46 1.17 16.16
CA ASP A 70 -9.67 1.78 14.85
C ASP A 70 -8.52 1.45 13.88
N LEU A 71 -8.55 0.24 13.33
CA LEU A 71 -7.63 -0.26 12.29
C LEU A 71 -8.09 0.10 10.86
N TYR A 72 -8.86 1.19 10.69
CA TYR A 72 -9.50 1.53 9.43
C TYR A 72 -8.54 1.56 8.22
N LEU A 73 -7.38 2.23 8.35
CA LEU A 73 -6.39 2.26 7.26
C LEU A 73 -5.62 0.94 7.11
N PHE A 74 -5.49 0.16 8.18
CA PHE A 74 -4.69 -1.06 8.17
C PHE A 74 -5.29 -2.13 7.26
N ASP A 75 -6.61 -2.34 7.33
CA ASP A 75 -7.28 -3.35 6.49
C ASP A 75 -7.39 -2.90 5.02
N GLU A 76 -7.50 -1.58 4.75
CA GLU A 76 -7.56 -1.01 3.38
C GLU A 76 -6.33 -1.40 2.53
N PHE A 77 -5.14 -1.45 3.13
CA PHE A 77 -3.89 -1.78 2.43
C PHE A 77 -3.56 -3.28 2.41
N GLN A 78 -4.55 -4.17 2.62
CA GLN A 78 -4.38 -5.63 2.60
C GLN A 78 -5.24 -6.31 1.54
N THR A 79 -5.05 -5.94 0.27
CA THR A 79 -5.89 -6.41 -0.85
C THR A 79 -5.80 -7.91 -1.15
N ALA A 80 -4.75 -8.60 -0.70
CA ALA A 80 -4.54 -10.01 -1.01
C ALA A 80 -5.10 -10.98 0.05
N ARG A 81 -5.80 -10.48 1.07
CA ARG A 81 -6.28 -11.27 2.20
C ARG A 81 -7.71 -10.90 2.58
N VAL A 82 -8.35 -11.77 3.35
CA VAL A 82 -9.68 -11.50 3.90
C VAL A 82 -9.58 -10.35 4.90
N PRO A 83 -10.49 -9.35 4.86
CA PRO A 83 -10.56 -8.29 5.86
C PRO A 83 -10.56 -8.83 7.29
N CYS A 84 -9.96 -8.08 8.21
CA CYS A 84 -9.89 -8.43 9.62
C CYS A 84 -9.12 -9.73 9.96
N SER A 85 -8.51 -10.41 8.98
CA SER A 85 -7.84 -11.70 9.21
C SER A 85 -6.46 -11.58 9.87
N ARG A 86 -5.77 -10.45 9.69
CA ARG A 86 -4.47 -10.15 10.29
C ARG A 86 -4.67 -9.15 11.43
N ARG A 87 -4.28 -9.53 12.64
CA ARG A 87 -4.24 -8.65 13.81
C ARG A 87 -2.87 -8.77 14.46
N PRO A 88 -1.99 -7.78 14.26
CA PRO A 88 -0.65 -7.80 14.80
C PRO A 88 -0.65 -7.92 16.33
N LYS A 89 0.30 -8.67 16.86
CA LYS A 89 0.60 -8.73 18.29
C LYS A 89 1.98 -8.12 18.52
N ILE A 90 2.15 -7.45 19.64
CA ILE A 90 3.37 -6.70 19.95
C ILE A 90 3.69 -6.88 21.42
N ASP A 91 4.79 -7.59 21.70
CA ASP A 91 5.32 -7.73 23.06
C ASP A 91 6.64 -6.94 23.23
N ASN A 92 7.41 -6.79 22.16
CA ASN A 92 8.73 -6.15 22.16
C ASN A 92 8.99 -5.39 20.85
N LEU A 93 10.12 -4.70 20.75
CA LEU A 93 10.49 -3.94 19.56
C LEU A 93 10.75 -4.82 18.33
N TYR A 94 11.20 -6.06 18.51
CA TYR A 94 11.38 -7.01 17.41
C TYR A 94 10.04 -7.29 16.71
N ASP A 95 8.97 -7.51 17.48
CA ASP A 95 7.63 -7.76 16.92
C ASP A 95 7.12 -6.56 16.09
N VAL A 96 7.45 -5.34 16.52
CA VAL A 96 7.11 -4.11 15.77
C VAL A 96 7.78 -4.11 14.41
N PHE A 97 9.07 -4.41 14.33
CA PHE A 97 9.77 -4.46 13.04
C PHE A 97 9.26 -5.60 12.16
N VAL A 98 8.92 -6.76 12.75
CA VAL A 98 8.28 -7.86 12.01
C VAL A 98 6.95 -7.42 11.42
N ASN A 99 6.13 -6.70 12.18
CA ASN A 99 4.85 -6.18 11.71
C ASN A 99 5.06 -5.17 10.57
N ILE A 100 5.97 -4.21 10.73
CA ILE A 100 6.32 -3.23 9.68
C ILE A 100 6.78 -3.94 8.41
N ARG A 101 7.73 -4.89 8.51
CA ARG A 101 8.22 -5.67 7.36
C ARG A 101 7.06 -6.32 6.61
N ASP A 102 6.19 -6.99 7.34
CA ASP A 102 5.08 -7.70 6.76
C ASP A 102 4.03 -6.75 6.15
N ASP A 103 3.86 -5.56 6.72
CA ASP A 103 2.99 -4.53 6.13
C ASP A 103 3.55 -4.08 4.77
N GLU A 104 4.86 -3.89 4.63
CA GLU A 104 5.47 -3.60 3.32
C GLU A 104 5.25 -4.73 2.30
N ALA A 105 5.15 -5.98 2.76
CA ALA A 105 4.78 -7.10 1.88
C ALA A 105 3.31 -7.02 1.44
N GLU A 106 2.38 -6.60 2.30
CA GLU A 106 0.99 -6.36 1.91
C GLU A 106 0.88 -5.13 0.99
N HIS A 107 1.61 -4.04 1.27
CA HIS A 107 1.70 -2.88 0.39
C HIS A 107 2.19 -3.26 -1.00
N CYS A 108 3.20 -4.12 -1.12
CA CYS A 108 3.67 -4.63 -2.40
C CYS A 108 2.55 -5.34 -3.18
N LYS A 109 1.73 -6.16 -2.52
CA LYS A 109 0.59 -6.84 -3.16
C LYS A 109 -0.50 -5.85 -3.56
N THR A 110 -0.76 -4.84 -2.73
CA THR A 110 -1.72 -3.77 -3.04
C THR A 110 -1.26 -2.93 -4.21
N MET A 111 0.00 -2.48 -4.24
CA MET A 111 0.55 -1.76 -5.40
C MET A 111 0.49 -2.59 -6.68
N LYS A 112 0.70 -3.91 -6.58
CA LYS A 112 0.51 -4.82 -7.72
C LYS A 112 -0.96 -4.94 -8.15
N ALA A 113 -1.90 -5.00 -7.20
CA ALA A 113 -3.33 -5.03 -7.51
C ALA A 113 -3.78 -3.74 -8.20
N CYS A 114 -3.26 -2.58 -7.79
CA CYS A 114 -3.54 -1.27 -8.39
C CYS A 114 -3.08 -1.13 -9.85
N GLN A 115 -2.22 -2.02 -10.36
CA GLN A 115 -1.78 -2.00 -11.77
C GLN A 115 -2.84 -2.52 -12.75
N THR A 116 -3.95 -3.06 -12.24
CA THR A 116 -5.06 -3.63 -13.02
C THR A 116 -6.37 -2.99 -12.56
N HIS A 117 -7.24 -2.64 -13.53
CA HIS A 117 -8.55 -2.04 -13.25
C HIS A 117 -9.47 -2.91 -12.41
N GLY A 118 -10.37 -2.24 -11.67
CA GLY A 118 -11.51 -2.87 -11.00
C GLY A 118 -11.15 -3.84 -9.86
N ASN A 119 -9.86 -3.98 -9.53
CA ASN A 119 -9.36 -5.01 -8.64
C ASN A 119 -9.24 -4.56 -7.17
N LEU A 120 -9.70 -3.34 -6.87
CA LEU A 120 -9.67 -2.77 -5.52
C LEU A 120 -11.09 -2.60 -5.02
N ARG A 121 -11.39 -3.22 -3.88
CA ARG A 121 -12.64 -3.04 -3.15
C ARG A 121 -12.32 -2.73 -1.70
N SER A 122 -12.85 -1.62 -1.19
CA SER A 122 -12.67 -1.26 0.22
C SER A 122 -13.26 -2.37 1.10
N PRO A 123 -12.50 -2.92 2.06
CA PRO A 123 -13.00 -3.85 3.07
C PRO A 123 -14.23 -3.34 3.82
N HIS A 124 -14.27 -2.02 4.06
CA HIS A 124 -15.36 -1.36 4.77
C HIS A 124 -16.63 -1.23 3.92
N SER A 125 -16.54 -1.38 2.59
CA SER A 125 -17.73 -1.50 1.72
C SER A 125 -18.52 -2.79 1.96
N MET A 126 -17.87 -3.85 2.47
CA MET A 126 -18.51 -5.15 2.76
C MET A 126 -19.31 -5.14 4.06
N GLN A 127 -19.01 -4.24 4.99
CA GLN A 127 -19.69 -4.16 6.28
C GLN A 127 -21.15 -3.67 6.15
N LYS A 128 -21.53 -3.12 4.98
CA LYS A 128 -22.91 -2.80 4.60
C LYS A 128 -23.59 -3.87 3.73
N CYS A 129 -22.88 -4.91 3.30
CA CYS A 129 -23.36 -5.86 2.29
C CYS A 129 -24.03 -7.12 2.88
N LEU A 130 -24.40 -7.09 4.18
CA LEU A 130 -25.29 -8.09 4.75
C LEU A 130 -26.78 -7.73 4.58
N GLU A 131 -27.09 -6.61 3.93
CA GLU A 131 -28.43 -6.27 3.49
C GLU A 131 -28.37 -5.64 2.09
N THR A 132 -29.15 -6.24 1.18
CA THR A 132 -29.47 -5.79 -0.19
C THR A 132 -28.43 -6.00 -1.31
N ASP A 133 -28.77 -6.98 -2.15
CA ASP A 133 -28.31 -7.18 -3.52
C ASP A 133 -28.35 -5.89 -4.33
N THR A 134 -27.27 -5.54 -5.05
CA THR A 134 -27.31 -5.13 -6.48
C THR A 134 -25.87 -5.09 -7.01
N GLU A 135 -25.66 -5.82 -8.09
CA GLU A 135 -24.46 -5.80 -8.94
C GLU A 135 -24.32 -4.41 -9.60
N CYS A 136 -23.33 -3.61 -9.18
CA CYS A 136 -23.03 -2.32 -9.81
C CYS A 136 -22.03 -2.51 -10.95
N VAL A 137 -22.54 -2.55 -12.19
CA VAL A 137 -21.74 -2.45 -13.42
C VAL A 137 -21.34 -0.98 -13.63
N ILE A 138 -20.03 -0.71 -13.74
CA ILE A 138 -19.50 0.63 -14.09
C ILE A 138 -19.23 0.68 -15.62
N PRO A 139 -19.60 1.75 -16.33
CA PRO A 139 -19.38 1.88 -17.78
C PRO A 139 -17.88 1.88 -18.17
N GLU A 140 -17.52 1.10 -19.18
CA GLU A 140 -16.16 0.88 -19.69
C GLU A 140 -15.66 1.96 -20.67
N ASP A 141 -15.68 3.25 -20.29
CA ASP A 141 -15.22 4.33 -21.19
C ASP A 141 -14.16 5.25 -20.57
N ASP A 142 -13.21 4.69 -19.80
CA ASP A 142 -12.08 5.48 -19.28
C ASP A 142 -10.75 5.17 -20.00
N CYS A 143 -10.08 6.25 -20.41
CA CYS A 143 -8.75 6.22 -20.96
C CYS A 143 -7.73 6.53 -19.83
N GLU A 144 -6.68 5.71 -19.72
CA GLU A 144 -5.72 5.79 -18.61
C GLU A 144 -4.60 6.81 -18.84
N GLY A 145 -4.82 8.02 -18.34
CA GLY A 145 -3.83 9.08 -18.46
C GLY A 145 -3.55 9.46 -19.91
N ILE A 146 -2.62 10.38 -20.09
CA ILE A 146 -2.43 11.01 -21.41
C ILE A 146 -1.99 9.98 -22.47
N VAL A 147 -1.22 8.97 -22.08
CA VAL A 147 -0.68 7.98 -23.03
C VAL A 147 -1.76 7.03 -23.54
N ASP A 148 -2.61 6.47 -22.67
CA ASP A 148 -3.65 5.56 -23.13
C ASP A 148 -4.82 6.30 -23.79
N CYS A 149 -5.11 7.54 -23.37
CA CYS A 149 -5.99 8.46 -24.11
C CYS A 149 -5.53 8.66 -25.55
N VAL A 150 -4.25 8.97 -25.74
CA VAL A 150 -3.67 9.21 -27.07
C VAL A 150 -3.66 7.92 -27.89
N LYS A 151 -3.29 6.78 -27.29
CA LYS A 151 -3.28 5.48 -27.99
C LYS A 151 -4.68 5.06 -28.44
N LYS A 152 -5.70 5.15 -27.57
CA LYS A 152 -7.10 4.85 -27.93
C LYS A 152 -7.62 5.82 -29.00
N SER A 153 -7.29 7.11 -28.91
CA SER A 153 -7.69 8.11 -29.91
C SER A 153 -7.08 7.88 -31.30
N LEU A 154 -5.88 7.28 -31.37
CA LEU A 154 -5.23 6.92 -32.62
C LEU A 154 -5.82 5.64 -33.22
N VAL A 155 -6.14 4.65 -32.39
CA VAL A 155 -6.77 3.38 -32.83
C VAL A 155 -8.23 3.58 -33.27
N SER A 156 -8.96 4.53 -32.69
CA SER A 156 -10.34 4.85 -33.09
C SER A 156 -10.45 5.66 -34.40
N LYS A 157 -9.33 6.12 -34.97
CA LYS A 157 -9.30 6.95 -36.18
C LYS A 157 -8.91 6.18 -37.46
N GLU A 158 -8.65 4.87 -37.36
CA GLU A 158 -8.54 3.94 -38.50
C GLU A 158 -9.86 3.18 -38.71
#